data_AF-A0A851F597-F1
#
_entry.id   AF-A0A851F597-F1
#
_cell.length_a   1.000
_cell.length_b   1.000
_cell.length_c   1.000
_cell.angle_alpha   90.00
_cell.angle_beta   90.00
_cell.angle_gamma   90.00
#
_symmetry.space_group_name_H-M   'P 1'
#
loop_
_entity.id
_entity.type
_entity.pdbx_description
1 polymer ?
#
loop_
_entity_poly.entity_id
_entity_poly.type
_entity_poly.pdbx_seq_one_letter_code
_entity_poly.pdbx_strand_id
1 'polypeptide(L)'
;QLIMSLNSSTLLREENSEGPKRNTECLESQELQTPSSFQDNPLKKLQLASQEVLEKAKKSGRSKCPRCRSSRMFYCYTCFVPVETVPTKEIPTVKLPLKIDIIKHPNETDGKSTAVHAKLLAPDDVTIYKYPCIPEYEEKRHEIALVFPGPNSVSVKDIAFHLQKSTNKGVYSSDDDCSKEPVFKQAKIEAKEEKKPDECISSNRNEGTRLKKIIFIDSTWNQTNKIITDERLQG
;
A
#
# COMPACT_ATOMS: atom_id res chain seq x y z
N GLN A 1 35.06 49.81 56.53
CA GLN A 1 35.61 48.47 56.84
C GLN A 1 36.27 47.96 55.56
N LEU A 2 37.58 48.27 55.40
CA LEU A 2 38.71 47.31 55.40
C LEU A 2 38.58 46.29 54.25
N ILE A 3 39.24 46.49 53.10
CA ILE A 3 40.65 46.17 52.78
C ILE A 3 41.11 44.83 53.39
N MET A 4 41.53 43.91 52.52
CA MET A 4 42.78 43.12 52.61
C MET A 4 42.93 42.33 51.28
N SER A 5 43.95 42.61 50.44
CA SER A 5 45.39 42.25 50.57
C SER A 5 45.63 40.84 50.01
N LEU A 6 46.13 40.70 48.77
CA LEU A 6 47.54 40.71 48.31
C LEU A 6 48.26 39.34 48.43
N ASN A 7 48.87 38.98 47.29
CA ASN A 7 50.13 38.26 47.11
C ASN A 7 50.18 36.74 47.32
N SER A 8 50.58 36.01 46.28
CA SER A 8 52.02 35.69 46.15
C SER A 8 52.37 35.25 44.73
N SER A 9 53.53 35.73 44.27
CA SER A 9 54.20 35.46 43.00
C SER A 9 55.36 34.50 43.24
N THR A 10 55.65 33.58 42.32
CA THR A 10 57.00 33.02 41.99
C THR A 10 56.82 31.78 41.11
N LEU A 11 57.67 31.43 40.13
CA LEU A 11 58.66 32.10 39.29
C LEU A 11 59.11 30.98 38.30
N LEU A 12 59.30 31.34 37.02
CA LEU A 12 60.18 30.70 36.02
C LEU A 12 59.77 29.29 35.53
N ARG A 13 59.74 28.97 34.23
CA ARG A 13 60.79 29.23 33.23
C ARG A 13 60.27 28.95 31.80
N GLU A 14 60.64 29.84 30.87
CA GLU A 14 61.13 29.67 29.46
C GLU A 14 60.62 28.42 28.67
N GLU A 15 60.15 28.48 27.42
CA GLU A 15 60.73 29.11 26.22
C GLU A 15 59.67 29.34 25.10
N ASN A 16 59.85 30.45 24.35
CA ASN A 16 59.81 30.66 22.88
C ASN A 16 58.93 29.77 21.98
N SER A 17 58.27 30.22 20.91
CA SER A 17 58.38 31.44 20.09
C SER A 17 57.20 31.53 19.12
N GLU A 18 56.91 32.75 18.67
CA GLU A 18 55.80 33.17 17.82
C GLU A 18 55.82 32.68 16.36
N GLY A 19 54.60 32.40 15.86
CA GLY A 19 54.13 32.75 14.51
C GLY A 19 54.31 31.70 13.40
N PRO A 20 53.60 31.83 12.24
CA PRO A 20 52.65 32.87 11.84
C PRO A 20 51.32 32.33 11.24
N LYS A 21 50.35 33.24 11.08
CA LYS A 21 49.21 33.07 10.16
C LYS A 21 49.70 32.97 8.72
N ARG A 22 49.13 32.07 7.91
CA ARG A 22 49.10 32.19 6.45
C ARG A 22 47.89 31.48 5.83
N ASN A 23 47.36 32.14 4.81
CA ASN A 23 46.15 31.84 4.06
C ASN A 23 46.32 30.68 3.06
N THR A 24 45.18 30.28 2.49
CA THR A 24 44.96 29.76 1.11
C THR A 24 45.03 28.24 0.89
N GLU A 25 43.91 27.75 0.32
CA GLU A 25 43.69 26.51 -0.45
C GLU A 25 43.92 25.15 0.21
N CYS A 26 42.81 24.40 0.40
CA CYS A 26 42.86 22.95 0.50
C CYS A 26 41.55 22.32 0.02
N LEU A 27 41.67 21.63 -1.13
CA LEU A 27 40.89 20.47 -1.56
C LEU A 27 39.46 20.69 -2.06
N GLU A 28 39.38 21.01 -3.35
CA GLU A 28 38.48 20.29 -4.28
C GLU A 28 38.45 18.80 -3.90
N SER A 29 37.41 18.40 -3.18
CA SER A 29 37.13 16.99 -2.94
C SER A 29 36.14 16.54 -3.99
N GLN A 30 36.73 16.15 -5.13
CA GLN A 30 36.33 14.99 -5.92
C GLN A 30 34.83 14.77 -6.03
N GLU A 31 34.27 15.24 -7.14
CA GLU A 31 33.25 14.49 -7.85
C GLU A 31 33.75 13.05 -8.00
N LEU A 32 33.34 12.19 -7.07
CA LEU A 32 33.52 10.75 -7.17
C LEU A 32 32.66 10.27 -8.32
N GLN A 33 33.29 10.28 -9.49
CA GLN A 33 33.17 9.31 -10.56
C GLN A 33 32.32 8.11 -10.14
N THR A 34 31.04 8.15 -10.53
CA THR A 34 30.24 6.93 -10.59
C THR A 34 30.93 5.97 -11.57
N PRO A 35 31.34 4.77 -11.14
CA PRO A 35 31.93 3.80 -12.05
C PRO A 35 30.87 3.39 -13.07
N SER A 36 31.18 3.62 -14.35
CA SER A 36 30.38 3.22 -15.48
C SER A 36 30.26 1.70 -15.54
N SER A 37 29.23 1.15 -14.92
CA SER A 37 28.73 -0.19 -15.20
C SER A 37 27.36 -0.06 -15.89
N PHE A 38 27.39 0.46 -17.13
CA PHE A 38 26.25 0.36 -18.05
C PHE A 38 26.17 -1.06 -18.60
N GLN A 39 25.87 -2.04 -17.76
CA GLN A 39 25.56 -3.40 -18.18
C GLN A 39 24.19 -3.76 -17.58
N ASP A 40 23.22 -3.90 -18.47
CA ASP A 40 21.86 -4.41 -18.27
C ASP A 40 21.00 -3.78 -17.18
N ASN A 41 20.52 -2.55 -17.43
CA ASN A 41 19.32 -2.08 -16.74
C ASN A 41 18.09 -2.86 -17.32
N PRO A 42 17.47 -3.77 -16.55
CA PRO A 42 16.37 -4.62 -17.04
C PRO A 42 15.13 -3.82 -17.46
N LEU A 43 15.04 -2.55 -17.04
CA LEU A 43 13.94 -1.65 -17.35
C LEU A 43 14.08 -0.94 -18.69
N LYS A 44 15.23 -1.07 -19.40
CA LYS A 44 15.45 -0.42 -20.71
C LYS A 44 14.42 -0.81 -21.77
N LYS A 45 13.85 -2.02 -21.66
CA LYS A 45 12.82 -2.53 -22.58
C LYS A 45 11.41 -2.04 -22.23
N LEU A 46 11.22 -1.36 -21.09
CA LEU A 46 9.92 -0.87 -20.66
C LEU A 46 9.71 0.57 -21.13
N GLN A 47 8.54 0.86 -21.67
CA GLN A 47 8.10 2.22 -22.01
C GLN A 47 7.65 2.95 -20.73
N LEU A 48 8.61 3.35 -19.90
CA LEU A 48 8.33 4.08 -18.66
C LEU A 48 8.02 5.55 -18.96
N ALA A 49 7.01 6.10 -18.29
CA ALA A 49 6.76 7.53 -18.32
C ALA A 49 7.93 8.32 -17.70
N SER A 50 8.10 9.56 -18.13
CA SER A 50 9.11 10.47 -17.58
C SER A 50 8.92 10.65 -16.06
N GLN A 51 10.03 10.65 -15.32
CA GLN A 51 10.04 10.90 -13.87
C GLN A 51 10.21 12.39 -13.51
N GLU A 52 10.22 13.28 -14.50
CA GLU A 52 10.45 14.72 -14.31
C GLU A 52 9.53 15.35 -13.26
N VAL A 53 8.25 14.93 -13.20
CA VAL A 53 7.29 15.42 -12.20
C VAL A 53 7.77 15.13 -10.78
N LEU A 54 8.28 13.91 -10.55
CA LEU A 54 8.80 13.50 -9.26
C LEU A 54 10.08 14.25 -8.91
N GLU A 55 10.97 14.46 -9.89
CA GLU A 55 12.22 15.19 -9.67
C GLU A 55 11.98 16.68 -9.39
N LYS A 56 11.06 17.33 -10.12
CA LYS A 56 10.63 18.70 -9.84
C LYS A 56 10.02 18.82 -8.44
N ALA A 57 9.14 17.88 -8.07
CA ALA A 57 8.52 17.87 -6.75
C ALA A 57 9.56 17.66 -5.63
N LYS A 58 10.53 16.75 -5.79
CA LYS A 58 11.64 16.55 -4.84
C LYS A 58 12.46 17.82 -4.66
N LYS A 59 12.81 18.50 -5.76
CA LYS A 59 13.56 19.76 -5.74
C LYS A 59 12.79 20.88 -5.03
N SER A 60 11.47 20.94 -5.19
CA SER A 60 10.61 21.91 -4.50
C SER A 60 10.41 21.62 -3.01
N GLY A 61 10.73 20.40 -2.56
CA GLY A 61 10.55 19.96 -1.18
C GLY A 61 9.10 19.69 -0.80
N ARG A 62 8.81 19.68 0.50
CA ARG A 62 7.46 19.39 1.02
C ARG A 62 6.55 20.59 0.83
N SER A 63 5.32 20.33 0.40
CA SER A 63 4.27 21.36 0.27
C SER A 63 3.02 20.99 1.09
N LYS A 64 2.02 21.87 1.08
CA LYS A 64 0.84 21.75 1.94
C LYS A 64 -0.26 20.97 1.22
N CYS A 65 -0.96 20.12 1.97
CA CYS A 65 -2.19 19.49 1.50
C CYS A 65 -3.27 20.57 1.30
N PRO A 66 -3.98 20.60 0.15
CA PRO A 66 -5.02 21.60 -0.10
C PRO A 66 -6.26 21.45 0.81
N ARG A 67 -6.43 20.27 1.45
CA ARG A 67 -7.56 19.99 2.35
C ARG A 67 -7.22 20.23 3.83
N CYS A 68 -6.19 19.55 4.34
CA CYS A 68 -5.85 19.58 5.77
C CYS A 68 -4.62 20.41 6.11
N ARG A 69 -3.96 21.03 5.12
CA ARG A 69 -2.77 21.89 5.28
C ARG A 69 -1.56 21.21 5.94
N SER A 70 -1.60 19.88 6.10
CA SER A 70 -0.45 19.10 6.56
C SER A 70 0.67 19.14 5.52
N SER A 71 1.93 19.23 5.97
CA SER A 71 3.11 19.20 5.10
C SER A 71 3.40 17.77 4.62
N ARG A 72 3.51 17.58 3.31
CA ARG A 72 3.70 16.29 2.64
C ARG A 72 4.60 16.47 1.41
N MET A 73 5.21 15.37 0.94
CA MET A 73 6.10 15.43 -0.23
C MET A 73 5.33 15.43 -1.56
N PHE A 74 4.48 14.43 -1.79
CA PHE A 74 3.79 14.26 -3.09
C PHE A 74 2.26 14.21 -2.96
N TYR A 75 1.76 13.64 -1.88
CA TYR A 75 0.34 13.51 -1.64
C TYR A 75 0.05 13.40 -0.14
N CYS A 76 -1.19 13.69 0.23
CA CYS A 76 -1.66 13.53 1.59
C CYS A 76 -2.24 12.14 1.80
N TYR A 77 -1.58 11.36 2.65
CA TYR A 77 -2.00 10.02 3.04
C TYR A 77 -3.27 9.96 3.91
N THR A 78 -3.77 11.11 4.38
CA THR A 78 -5.02 11.21 5.16
C THR A 78 -6.19 11.68 4.30
N CYS A 79 -5.94 12.66 3.43
CA CYS A 79 -6.98 13.26 2.59
C CYS A 79 -7.09 12.61 1.20
N PHE A 80 -6.15 11.73 0.87
CA PHE A 80 -6.05 11.01 -0.40
C PHE A 80 -6.06 11.92 -1.63
N VAL A 81 -5.27 13.01 -1.56
CA VAL A 81 -5.12 13.98 -2.66
C VAL A 81 -3.66 14.35 -2.86
N PRO A 82 -3.22 14.65 -4.09
CA PRO A 82 -1.92 15.25 -4.35
C PRO A 82 -1.76 16.58 -3.61
N VAL A 83 -0.52 16.94 -3.29
CA VAL A 83 -0.21 18.28 -2.76
C VAL A 83 -0.21 19.32 -3.88
N GLU A 84 -0.28 20.60 -3.52
CA GLU A 84 -0.41 21.71 -4.48
C GLU A 84 0.72 21.77 -5.53
N THR A 85 1.92 21.32 -5.19
CA THR A 85 3.08 21.32 -6.11
C THR A 85 3.08 20.17 -7.12
N VAL A 86 2.17 19.20 -6.99
CA VAL A 86 2.09 18.05 -7.90
C VAL A 86 0.97 18.27 -8.93
N PRO A 87 1.28 18.23 -10.24
CA PRO A 87 0.30 18.46 -11.30
C PRO A 87 -0.69 17.30 -11.41
N THR A 88 -1.91 17.50 -10.91
CA THR A 88 -2.97 16.48 -10.90
C THR A 88 -3.36 15.99 -12.30
N LYS A 89 -3.22 16.84 -13.32
CA LYS A 89 -3.53 16.51 -14.72
C LYS A 89 -2.58 15.47 -15.34
N GLU A 90 -1.38 15.34 -14.79
CA GLU A 90 -0.37 14.38 -15.28
C GLU A 90 -0.51 13.01 -14.58
N ILE A 91 -1.34 12.92 -13.53
CA ILE A 91 -1.62 11.67 -12.85
C ILE A 91 -2.71 10.93 -13.63
N PRO A 92 -2.45 9.71 -14.12
CA PRO A 92 -3.46 8.95 -14.85
C PRO A 92 -4.62 8.57 -13.93
N THR A 93 -5.83 8.63 -14.48
CA THR A 93 -7.02 8.10 -13.82
C THR A 93 -7.36 6.74 -14.41
N VAL A 94 -7.49 5.74 -13.54
CA VAL A 94 -7.78 4.35 -13.90
C VAL A 94 -9.22 4.04 -13.48
N LYS A 95 -9.99 3.43 -14.38
CA LYS A 95 -11.29 2.84 -14.08
C LYS A 95 -11.12 1.35 -13.84
N LEU A 96 -11.57 0.88 -12.69
CA LEU A 96 -11.45 -0.51 -12.30
C LEU A 96 -12.68 -1.31 -12.76
N PRO A 97 -12.53 -2.60 -13.11
CA PRO A 97 -13.65 -3.45 -13.52
C PRO A 97 -14.57 -3.83 -12.33
N LEU A 98 -14.17 -3.50 -11.11
CA LEU A 98 -14.88 -3.79 -9.85
C LEU A 98 -14.56 -2.70 -8.81
N LYS A 99 -15.40 -2.58 -7.79
CA LYS A 99 -15.16 -1.69 -6.66
C LYS A 99 -14.19 -2.32 -5.66
N ILE A 100 -13.35 -1.51 -5.02
CA ILE A 100 -12.40 -1.96 -4.03
C ILE A 100 -12.65 -1.21 -2.72
N ASP A 101 -12.87 -1.95 -1.65
CA ASP A 101 -12.88 -1.41 -0.30
C ASP A 101 -11.60 -1.85 0.42
N ILE A 102 -10.84 -0.90 0.97
CA ILE A 102 -9.62 -1.17 1.72
C ILE A 102 -9.85 -0.76 3.16
N ILE A 103 -9.71 -1.72 4.07
CA ILE A 103 -9.88 -1.50 5.51
C ILE A 103 -8.51 -1.41 6.16
N LYS A 104 -8.27 -0.33 6.92
CA LYS A 104 -7.02 -0.13 7.67
C LYS A 104 -7.28 0.08 9.15
N HIS A 105 -6.38 -0.43 9.99
CA HIS A 105 -6.43 -0.19 11.42
C HIS A 105 -5.95 1.23 11.77
N PRO A 106 -6.51 1.89 12.79
CA PRO A 106 -6.14 3.26 13.18
C PRO A 106 -4.69 3.44 13.63
N ASN A 107 -4.07 2.37 14.13
CA ASN A 107 -2.69 2.38 14.61
C ASN A 107 -1.65 2.16 13.50
N GLU A 108 -2.09 1.97 12.25
CA GLU A 108 -1.17 1.86 11.12
C GLU A 108 -0.54 3.21 10.77
N THR A 109 0.70 3.16 10.28
CA THR A 109 1.40 4.36 9.83
C THR A 109 0.99 4.69 8.40
N ASP A 110 0.16 5.71 8.23
CA ASP A 110 -0.37 6.14 6.92
C ASP A 110 0.72 6.39 5.86
N GLY A 111 1.92 6.85 6.27
CA GLY A 111 3.03 7.11 5.35
C GLY A 111 3.69 5.86 4.76
N LYS A 112 3.33 4.66 5.21
CA LYS A 112 3.83 3.37 4.70
C LYS A 112 2.79 2.61 3.86
N SER A 113 1.52 3.02 3.93
CA SER A 113 0.41 2.36 3.26
C SER A 113 0.49 2.59 1.74
N THR A 114 0.40 1.51 0.97
CA THR A 114 0.30 1.57 -0.50
C THR A 114 -1.15 1.73 -0.97
N ALA A 115 -2.14 1.55 -0.10
CA ALA A 115 -3.56 1.72 -0.40
C ALA A 115 -3.89 3.12 -0.94
N VAL A 116 -3.18 4.14 -0.45
CA VAL A 116 -3.36 5.53 -0.90
C VAL A 116 -3.12 5.67 -2.40
N HIS A 117 -2.17 4.92 -2.98
CA HIS A 117 -1.91 4.97 -4.42
C HIS A 117 -3.13 4.48 -5.23
N ALA A 118 -3.78 3.41 -4.78
CA ALA A 118 -4.98 2.91 -5.44
C ALA A 118 -6.10 3.97 -5.40
N LYS A 119 -6.27 4.66 -4.26
CA LYS A 119 -7.26 5.75 -4.13
C LYS A 119 -6.93 6.97 -4.99
N LEU A 120 -5.66 7.30 -5.18
CA LEU A 120 -5.23 8.42 -6.04
C LEU A 120 -5.47 8.11 -7.52
N LEU A 121 -5.23 6.87 -7.95
CA LEU A 121 -5.37 6.46 -9.35
C LEU A 121 -6.83 6.15 -9.74
N ALA A 122 -7.61 5.56 -8.84
CA ALA A 122 -8.99 5.15 -9.09
C ALA A 122 -9.94 5.72 -8.01
N PRO A 123 -10.11 7.06 -7.94
CA PRO A 123 -10.82 7.72 -6.85
C PRO A 123 -12.31 7.32 -6.74
N ASP A 124 -12.94 6.95 -7.86
CA ASP A 124 -14.36 6.58 -7.90
C ASP A 124 -14.61 5.11 -7.57
N ASP A 125 -13.58 4.26 -7.68
CA ASP A 125 -13.70 2.81 -7.58
C ASP A 125 -13.08 2.24 -6.30
N VAL A 126 -12.17 2.98 -5.66
CA VAL A 126 -11.50 2.58 -4.42
C VAL A 126 -12.04 3.39 -3.24
N THR A 127 -12.36 2.76 -2.13
CA THR A 127 -12.69 3.44 -0.87
C THR A 127 -11.81 2.92 0.26
N ILE A 128 -11.25 3.82 1.06
CA ILE A 128 -10.41 3.46 2.21
C ILE A 128 -11.19 3.75 3.48
N TYR A 129 -11.38 2.73 4.32
CA TYR A 129 -12.06 2.81 5.61
C TYR A 129 -11.06 2.67 6.74
N LYS A 130 -11.28 3.44 7.81
CA LYS A 130 -10.52 3.33 9.06
C LYS A 130 -11.36 2.54 10.06
N TYR A 131 -10.89 1.36 10.45
CA TYR A 131 -11.56 0.51 11.43
C TYR A 131 -11.74 1.25 12.78
N PRO A 132 -12.87 1.09 13.49
CA PRO A 132 -14.02 0.21 13.25
C PRO A 132 -15.10 0.77 12.30
N CYS A 133 -14.87 1.92 11.67
CA CYS A 133 -15.84 2.57 10.79
C CYS A 133 -15.78 1.99 9.36
N ILE A 134 -16.28 0.75 9.18
CA ILE A 134 -16.44 0.07 7.88
C ILE A 134 -17.94 -0.11 7.55
N PRO A 135 -18.33 -0.27 6.27
CA PRO A 135 -19.73 -0.40 5.89
C PRO A 135 -20.26 -1.82 6.19
N GLU A 136 -21.60 -1.94 6.14
CA GLU A 136 -22.28 -3.25 6.18
C GLU A 136 -22.25 -3.94 4.82
N TYR A 137 -21.99 -5.25 4.81
CA TYR A 137 -21.86 -6.05 3.59
C TYR A 137 -22.91 -7.16 3.43
N GLU A 138 -23.75 -7.39 4.44
CA GLU A 138 -24.72 -8.50 4.55
C GLU A 138 -25.55 -8.72 3.26
N GLU A 139 -26.20 -7.67 2.77
CA GLU A 139 -27.11 -7.71 1.63
C GLU A 139 -26.41 -8.05 0.29
N LYS A 140 -25.08 -7.91 0.24
CA LYS A 140 -24.28 -8.02 -0.99
C LYS A 140 -23.26 -9.15 -0.93
N ARG A 141 -23.39 -10.07 0.03
CA ARG A 141 -22.47 -11.20 0.24
C ARG A 141 -22.22 -12.04 -1.03
N HIS A 142 -23.23 -12.20 -1.87
CA HIS A 142 -23.14 -12.97 -3.12
C HIS A 142 -22.39 -12.24 -4.26
N GLU A 143 -21.90 -11.03 -4.05
CA GLU A 143 -21.20 -10.20 -5.05
C GLU A 143 -19.86 -9.67 -4.57
N ILE A 144 -19.46 -10.01 -3.34
CA ILE A 144 -18.30 -9.46 -2.64
C ILE A 144 -17.33 -10.57 -2.29
N ALA A 145 -16.05 -10.36 -2.53
CA ALA A 145 -14.98 -11.23 -2.07
C ALA A 145 -14.03 -10.49 -1.12
N LEU A 146 -13.67 -11.13 -0.01
CA LEU A 146 -12.60 -10.68 0.87
C LEU A 146 -11.28 -11.36 0.44
N VAL A 147 -10.26 -10.57 0.13
CA VAL A 147 -8.92 -11.11 -0.15
C VAL A 147 -8.16 -11.18 1.17
N PHE A 148 -8.14 -12.38 1.73
CA PHE A 148 -7.39 -12.67 2.95
C PHE A 148 -6.85 -14.11 2.92
N PRO A 149 -5.57 -14.34 3.24
CA PRO A 149 -5.03 -15.68 3.36
C PRO A 149 -5.63 -16.40 4.57
N GLY A 150 -6.12 -17.61 4.38
CA GLY A 150 -6.67 -18.42 5.46
C GLY A 150 -6.84 -19.88 5.03
N PRO A 151 -7.06 -20.80 5.99
CA PRO A 151 -7.23 -22.23 5.70
C PRO A 151 -8.42 -22.51 4.76
N ASN A 152 -9.44 -21.65 4.80
CA ASN A 152 -10.63 -21.74 3.95
C ASN A 152 -10.56 -20.82 2.72
N SER A 153 -9.38 -20.29 2.39
CA SER A 153 -9.22 -19.45 1.19
C SER A 153 -9.39 -20.26 -0.09
N VAL A 154 -9.95 -19.62 -1.11
CA VAL A 154 -10.25 -20.24 -2.41
C VAL A 154 -9.38 -19.59 -3.50
N SER A 155 -9.16 -20.30 -4.61
CA SER A 155 -8.41 -19.74 -5.72
C SER A 155 -9.20 -18.65 -6.43
N VAL A 156 -8.51 -17.70 -7.09
CA VAL A 156 -9.17 -16.63 -7.88
C VAL A 156 -10.09 -17.20 -8.97
N LYS A 157 -9.74 -18.37 -9.53
CA LYS A 157 -10.54 -19.03 -10.57
C LYS A 157 -11.88 -19.54 -10.03
N ASP A 158 -11.92 -19.88 -8.75
CA ASP A 158 -13.09 -20.53 -8.12
C ASP A 158 -14.04 -19.51 -7.46
N ILE A 159 -13.69 -18.23 -7.40
CA ILE A 159 -14.50 -17.18 -6.75
C ILE A 159 -15.95 -17.22 -7.24
N ALA A 160 -16.17 -17.30 -8.56
CA ALA A 160 -17.52 -17.31 -9.13
C ALA A 160 -18.37 -18.49 -8.66
N PHE A 161 -17.77 -19.68 -8.55
CA PHE A 161 -18.46 -20.88 -8.07
C PHE A 161 -18.87 -20.74 -6.60
N HIS A 162 -17.99 -20.19 -5.77
CA HIS A 162 -18.26 -19.99 -4.35
C HIS A 162 -19.35 -18.93 -4.11
N LEU A 163 -19.40 -17.86 -4.91
CA LEU A 163 -20.45 -16.84 -4.81
C LEU A 163 -21.85 -17.39 -5.15
N GLN A 164 -21.94 -18.30 -6.13
CA GLN A 164 -23.22 -18.93 -6.52
C GLN A 164 -23.76 -19.90 -5.46
N LYS A 165 -22.87 -20.61 -4.76
CA LYS A 165 -23.26 -21.54 -3.69
C LYS A 165 -23.96 -20.83 -2.53
N SER A 166 -23.55 -19.60 -2.24
CA SER A 166 -24.14 -18.75 -1.19
C SER A 166 -25.61 -18.39 -1.50
N THR A 167 -25.94 -18.18 -2.78
CA THR A 167 -27.30 -17.83 -3.22
C THR A 167 -28.27 -19.00 -3.06
N ASN A 168 -27.82 -20.23 -3.30
CA ASN A 168 -28.67 -21.42 -3.26
C ASN A 168 -28.96 -21.92 -1.83
N LYS A 169 -28.19 -21.47 -0.83
CA LYS A 169 -28.37 -21.89 0.57
C LYS A 169 -29.56 -21.21 1.27
N GLY A 170 -30.17 -20.19 0.66
CA GLY A 170 -31.31 -19.45 1.21
C GLY A 170 -32.70 -20.04 0.94
N VAL A 171 -32.82 -21.23 0.32
CA VAL A 171 -34.13 -21.74 -0.17
C VAL A 171 -34.58 -23.07 0.47
N TYR A 172 -33.77 -23.74 1.29
CA TYR A 172 -34.24 -24.92 2.04
C TYR A 172 -33.91 -24.78 3.52
N SER A 173 -34.93 -24.40 4.29
CA SER A 173 -35.03 -24.76 5.70
C SER A 173 -35.29 -26.26 5.78
N SER A 174 -34.29 -27.02 6.16
CA SER A 174 -34.48 -28.29 6.86
C SER A 174 -33.22 -28.58 7.64
N ASP A 175 -33.39 -28.70 8.95
CA ASP A 175 -32.44 -29.29 9.88
C ASP A 175 -31.84 -30.56 9.28
N ASP A 176 -30.52 -30.61 9.12
CA ASP A 176 -29.83 -31.89 9.22
C ASP A 176 -28.38 -31.73 9.68
N ASP A 177 -28.13 -32.40 10.79
CA ASP A 177 -26.87 -32.62 11.46
C ASP A 177 -25.97 -33.49 10.57
N CYS A 178 -24.81 -32.99 10.15
CA CYS A 178 -23.68 -33.89 9.92
C CYS A 178 -22.35 -33.15 9.90
N SER A 179 -21.62 -33.32 11.00
CA SER A 179 -20.18 -33.18 11.08
C SER A 179 -19.48 -33.91 9.92
N LYS A 180 -18.96 -33.18 8.94
CA LYS A 180 -17.93 -33.71 8.01
C LYS A 180 -16.87 -32.64 7.77
N GLU A 181 -15.72 -32.82 8.42
CA GLU A 181 -14.46 -32.16 8.08
C GLU A 181 -14.12 -32.38 6.60
N PRO A 182 -13.61 -31.37 5.86
CA PRO A 182 -13.09 -31.62 4.53
C PRO A 182 -11.67 -32.19 4.64
N VAL A 183 -11.58 -33.46 4.28
CA VAL A 183 -10.36 -34.27 4.16
C VAL A 183 -9.33 -33.59 3.25
N PHE A 184 -8.12 -33.36 3.79
CA PHE A 184 -6.91 -33.07 3.04
C PHE A 184 -6.57 -34.23 2.10
N LYS A 185 -6.53 -33.99 0.78
CA LYS A 185 -5.67 -34.74 -0.14
C LYS A 185 -5.11 -33.83 -1.22
N GLN A 186 -3.83 -33.46 -1.06
CA GLN A 186 -2.99 -33.01 -2.16
C GLN A 186 -2.84 -34.17 -3.16
N ALA A 187 -3.06 -33.91 -4.45
CA ALA A 187 -2.57 -34.78 -5.51
C ALA A 187 -2.09 -33.92 -6.69
N LYS A 188 -0.78 -34.01 -6.93
CA LYS A 188 -0.05 -33.57 -8.11
C LYS A 188 -0.68 -34.18 -9.37
N ILE A 189 -1.08 -33.36 -10.34
CA ILE A 189 -1.45 -33.84 -11.67
C ILE A 189 -0.64 -33.08 -12.70
N GLU A 190 0.14 -33.86 -13.45
CA GLU A 190 0.99 -33.50 -14.56
C GLU A 190 0.16 -33.10 -15.79
N ALA A 191 0.75 -32.26 -16.64
CA ALA A 191 0.15 -31.75 -17.87
C ALA A 191 -0.11 -32.87 -18.90
N LYS A 192 -1.29 -32.85 -19.54
CA LYS A 192 -1.51 -33.34 -20.91
C LYS A 192 -2.76 -32.72 -21.55
N GLU A 193 -2.65 -32.58 -22.87
CA GLU A 193 -3.34 -31.70 -23.82
C GLU A 193 -4.85 -31.89 -24.07
N GLU A 194 -5.46 -30.75 -24.42
CA GLU A 194 -6.48 -30.47 -25.45
C GLU A 194 -7.61 -31.47 -25.79
N LYS A 195 -8.86 -31.04 -25.58
CA LYS A 195 -9.99 -31.24 -26.52
C LYS A 195 -10.96 -30.05 -26.48
N LYS A 196 -11.29 -29.50 -27.66
CA LYS A 196 -12.42 -28.59 -27.91
C LYS A 196 -13.76 -29.34 -27.84
N PRO A 197 -14.87 -28.63 -27.53
CA PRO A 197 -16.07 -28.80 -28.34
C PRO A 197 -16.73 -27.46 -28.73
N ASP A 198 -17.13 -27.38 -29.99
CA ASP A 198 -17.93 -26.33 -30.62
C ASP A 198 -19.44 -26.50 -30.32
N GLU A 199 -20.15 -25.35 -30.23
CA GLU A 199 -21.60 -25.08 -30.49
C GLU A 199 -22.69 -25.88 -29.73
N CYS A 200 -23.88 -25.36 -29.38
CA CYS A 200 -24.46 -24.04 -29.08
C CYS A 200 -25.86 -24.31 -28.42
N ILE A 201 -26.48 -23.26 -27.85
CA ILE A 201 -27.89 -23.16 -27.41
C ILE A 201 -28.25 -23.66 -26.00
N SER A 202 -28.33 -22.74 -25.05
CA SER A 202 -29.64 -22.16 -24.69
C SER A 202 -29.46 -20.90 -23.86
N SER A 203 -30.18 -19.87 -24.26
CA SER A 203 -30.28 -18.59 -23.59
C SER A 203 -30.99 -18.74 -22.24
N ASN A 204 -30.22 -19.03 -21.20
CA ASN A 204 -30.55 -18.57 -19.86
C ASN A 204 -29.49 -17.53 -19.51
N ARG A 205 -29.85 -16.25 -19.62
CA ARG A 205 -29.11 -15.18 -18.97
C ARG A 205 -29.30 -15.36 -17.47
N ASN A 206 -28.59 -16.31 -16.89
CA ASN A 206 -28.33 -16.31 -15.48
C ASN A 206 -27.44 -15.08 -15.27
N GLU A 207 -28.04 -13.94 -14.88
CA GLU A 207 -27.33 -12.84 -14.22
C GLU A 207 -26.79 -13.30 -12.84
N GLY A 208 -26.28 -14.53 -12.77
CA GLY A 208 -25.82 -15.19 -11.58
C GLY A 208 -24.53 -14.55 -11.13
N THR A 209 -24.66 -13.71 -10.10
CA THR A 209 -23.61 -13.35 -9.13
C THR A 209 -22.24 -13.09 -9.77
N ARG A 210 -22.16 -12.03 -10.58
CA ARG A 210 -20.87 -11.49 -11.02
C ARG A 210 -20.24 -10.76 -9.85
N LEU A 211 -18.99 -11.11 -9.50
CA LEU A 211 -18.20 -10.37 -8.52
C LEU A 211 -18.20 -8.88 -8.87
N LYS A 212 -18.71 -8.03 -7.97
CA LYS A 212 -18.79 -6.57 -8.15
C LYS A 212 -17.80 -5.82 -7.28
N LYS A 213 -17.37 -6.40 -6.16
CA LYS A 213 -16.51 -5.73 -5.19
C LYS A 213 -15.52 -6.67 -4.51
N ILE A 214 -14.34 -6.14 -4.23
CA ILE A 214 -13.31 -6.82 -3.44
C ILE A 214 -12.98 -5.99 -2.20
N ILE A 215 -12.79 -6.68 -1.07
CA ILE A 215 -12.31 -6.09 0.18
C ILE A 215 -10.85 -6.52 0.40
N PHE A 216 -9.99 -5.56 0.77
CA PHE A 216 -8.63 -5.80 1.25
C PHE A 216 -8.46 -5.28 2.67
N ILE A 217 -7.63 -5.95 3.46
CA ILE A 217 -7.19 -5.44 4.76
C ILE A 217 -5.74 -4.97 4.61
N ASP A 218 -5.51 -3.66 4.62
CA ASP A 218 -4.19 -3.04 4.57
C ASP A 218 -3.73 -2.73 6.00
N SER A 219 -3.29 -3.76 6.70
CA SER A 219 -2.81 -3.66 8.08
C SER A 219 -1.79 -4.76 8.39
N THR A 220 -0.95 -4.51 9.39
CA THR A 220 -0.03 -5.52 9.90
C THR A 220 -0.80 -6.73 10.44
N TRP A 221 -0.20 -7.91 10.41
CA TRP A 221 -0.82 -9.17 10.87
C TRP A 221 -1.49 -9.06 12.25
N ASN A 222 -0.83 -8.40 13.20
CA ASN A 222 -1.37 -8.22 14.54
C ASN A 222 -2.66 -7.38 14.56
N GLN A 223 -2.78 -6.38 13.70
CA GLN A 223 -4.00 -5.55 13.61
C GLN A 223 -5.06 -6.20 12.73
N THR A 224 -4.66 -6.90 11.67
CA THR A 224 -5.55 -7.62 10.76
C THR A 224 -6.40 -8.64 11.50
N ASN A 225 -5.84 -9.34 12.50
CA ASN A 225 -6.59 -10.30 13.31
C ASN A 225 -7.81 -9.70 14.02
N LYS A 226 -7.79 -8.39 14.36
CA LYS A 226 -8.95 -7.71 14.96
C LYS A 226 -10.01 -7.33 13.93
N ILE A 227 -9.57 -7.04 12.72
CA ILE A 227 -10.44 -6.62 11.61
C ILE A 227 -11.12 -7.85 11.03
N ILE A 228 -10.37 -8.93 10.77
CA ILE A 228 -10.89 -10.13 10.11
C ILE A 228 -12.01 -10.77 10.92
N THR A 229 -11.96 -10.72 12.26
CA THR A 229 -12.98 -11.28 13.15
C THR A 229 -14.25 -10.45 13.26
N ASP A 230 -14.31 -9.27 12.62
CA ASP A 230 -15.50 -8.42 12.62
C ASP A 230 -16.66 -9.12 11.90
N GLU A 231 -17.83 -9.14 12.54
CA GLU A 231 -19.04 -9.82 12.06
C GLU A 231 -19.47 -9.37 10.66
N ARG A 232 -19.19 -8.11 10.28
CA ARG A 232 -19.52 -7.55 8.97
C ARG A 232 -18.68 -8.15 7.85
N LEU A 233 -17.52 -8.73 8.19
CA LEU A 233 -16.63 -9.44 7.27
C LEU A 233 -16.77 -10.96 7.33
N GLN A 234 -17.46 -11.48 8.35
CA GLN A 234 -17.81 -12.89 8.43
C GLN A 234 -18.97 -13.14 7.46
N GLY A 235 -18.80 -14.10 6.56
CA GLY A 235 -19.78 -14.51 5.55
C GLY A 235 -20.22 -15.94 5.73
#